data_AF-A0AAV5IRL7-F1
#
_entry.id   AF-A0AAV5IRL7-F1
#
_cell.length_a   1.000
_cell.length_b   1.000
_cell.length_c   1.000
_cell.angle_alpha   90.00
_cell.angle_beta   90.00
_cell.angle_gamma   90.00
#
_symmetry.space_group_name_H-M   'P 1'
#
loop_
_entity.id
_entity.type
_entity.pdbx_description
1 polymer ?
#
loop_
_entity_poly.entity_id
_entity_poly.type
_entity_poly.pdbx_seq_one_letter_code
_entity_poly.pdbx_strand_id
1 'polypeptide(L)'
;MSDPETTTVTAAAHEESPAVMEPQGKAQDSKPVDIKETEKLSNVVLQIWPPTQRTRDAVIKRLVETLSSTSVLTKRYGKVPVDEASVVAKSIEEEAFSMADASFSLESDRIEILLVYSKEISKRMLDTVKARPGAAAPSASAAVDSSGEEVHSASVSADA
;
A
#
# COMPACT_ATOMS: atom_id res chain seq x y z
N MET A 1 35.07 16.16 -47.69
CA MET A 1 35.17 16.02 -49.16
C MET A 1 35.40 14.55 -49.42
N SER A 2 34.47 13.75 -49.95
CA SER A 2 33.25 14.06 -50.71
C SER A 2 32.32 12.83 -50.71
N ASP A 3 31.00 13.07 -50.73
CA ASP A 3 29.99 12.13 -51.25
C ASP A 3 30.15 11.96 -52.79
N PRO A 4 29.49 10.97 -53.43
CA PRO A 4 28.09 11.19 -53.85
C PRO A 4 27.14 9.96 -53.81
N GLU A 5 25.85 10.28 -53.64
CA GLU A 5 24.65 9.45 -53.87
C GLU A 5 24.46 9.02 -55.34
N THR A 6 23.51 8.11 -55.64
CA THR A 6 22.50 8.27 -56.73
C THR A 6 21.63 7.01 -57.05
N THR A 7 20.34 7.27 -57.26
CA THR A 7 19.34 6.63 -58.17
C THR A 7 18.29 5.63 -57.64
N THR A 8 17.15 6.23 -57.28
CA THR A 8 15.74 5.93 -57.59
C THR A 8 15.44 5.37 -58.99
N VAL A 9 14.55 4.37 -59.10
CA VAL A 9 13.65 4.21 -60.26
C VAL A 9 12.21 3.92 -59.80
N THR A 10 11.32 4.73 -60.36
CA THR A 10 9.85 4.80 -60.30
C THR A 10 9.18 3.96 -61.38
N ALA A 11 7.97 3.40 -61.12
CA ALA A 11 6.80 3.34 -62.04
C ALA A 11 5.64 2.54 -61.39
N ALA A 12 4.52 3.17 -60.99
CA ALA A 12 3.22 3.32 -61.71
C ALA A 12 2.34 2.04 -61.69
N ALA A 13 1.23 1.91 -60.92
CA ALA A 13 -0.07 2.61 -60.84
C ALA A 13 -1.17 2.09 -61.81
N HIS A 14 -2.29 1.60 -61.24
CA HIS A 14 -3.70 1.45 -61.71
C HIS A 14 -4.33 0.18 -61.09
N GLU A 15 -5.59 0.07 -60.67
CA GLU A 15 -6.78 0.93 -60.48
C GLU A 15 -7.85 0.02 -59.83
N GLU A 16 -8.95 0.60 -59.30
CA GLU A 16 -10.25 0.02 -58.93
C GLU A 16 -10.62 -0.02 -57.43
N SER A 17 -11.77 0.60 -57.12
CA SER A 17 -12.35 0.92 -55.80
C SER A 17 -13.35 -0.18 -55.30
N PRO A 18 -14.32 0.11 -54.41
CA PRO A 18 -14.24 -0.18 -52.97
C PRO A 18 -15.29 -1.21 -52.50
N ALA A 19 -14.93 -2.10 -51.58
CA ALA A 19 -15.89 -2.94 -50.86
C ALA A 19 -15.80 -2.70 -49.35
N VAL A 20 -16.77 -1.92 -48.86
CA VAL A 20 -17.22 -1.89 -47.47
C VAL A 20 -17.39 -3.31 -46.93
N MET A 21 -16.74 -3.65 -45.83
CA MET A 21 -17.18 -4.76 -44.98
C MET A 21 -16.98 -4.40 -43.51
N GLU A 22 -18.12 -4.11 -42.89
CA GLU A 22 -18.48 -4.19 -41.47
C GLU A 22 -17.60 -5.16 -40.63
N PRO A 23 -17.17 -4.79 -39.41
CA PRO A 23 -16.94 -5.78 -38.38
C PRO A 23 -18.24 -5.94 -37.58
N GLN A 24 -19.09 -6.83 -38.08
CA GLN A 24 -20.26 -7.31 -37.35
C GLN A 24 -19.81 -8.17 -36.16
N GLY A 25 -20.44 -7.90 -35.01
CA GLY A 25 -20.00 -8.35 -33.69
C GLY A 25 -19.82 -9.86 -33.53
N LYS A 26 -18.80 -10.22 -32.74
CA LYS A 26 -18.80 -11.48 -32.00
C LYS A 26 -19.27 -11.21 -30.58
N ALA A 27 -20.49 -11.66 -30.32
CA ALA A 27 -21.04 -11.80 -28.99
C ALA A 27 -20.04 -12.55 -28.09
N GLN A 28 -19.68 -11.93 -26.98
CA GLN A 28 -19.03 -12.61 -25.87
C GLN A 28 -20.08 -13.51 -25.21
N ASP A 29 -19.94 -14.82 -25.43
CA ASP A 29 -20.61 -15.86 -24.66
C ASP A 29 -20.03 -15.84 -23.23
N SER A 30 -20.54 -14.93 -22.40
CA SER A 30 -20.30 -14.93 -20.96
C SER A 30 -21.13 -16.06 -20.36
N LYS A 31 -20.57 -17.27 -20.30
CA LYS A 31 -21.16 -18.37 -19.52
C LYS A 31 -21.39 -17.91 -18.08
N PRO A 32 -22.57 -18.18 -17.49
CA PRO A 32 -22.80 -17.86 -16.09
C PRO A 32 -21.83 -18.68 -15.23
N VAL A 33 -21.05 -17.98 -14.40
CA VAL A 33 -20.18 -18.60 -13.41
C VAL A 33 -21.10 -19.31 -12.40
N ASP A 34 -20.99 -20.63 -12.32
CA ASP A 34 -21.77 -21.47 -11.42
C ASP A 34 -21.50 -21.05 -9.96
N ILE A 35 -22.45 -20.35 -9.34
CA ILE A 35 -22.37 -19.83 -7.96
C ILE A 35 -22.18 -20.99 -6.94
N LYS A 36 -22.49 -22.23 -7.33
CA LYS A 36 -22.28 -23.42 -6.50
C LYS A 36 -20.81 -23.82 -6.36
N GLU A 37 -19.94 -23.47 -7.31
CA GLU A 37 -18.50 -23.72 -7.21
C GLU A 37 -17.83 -22.69 -6.29
N THR A 38 -18.32 -21.44 -6.29
CA THR A 38 -17.84 -20.40 -5.37
C THR A 38 -18.19 -20.69 -3.91
N GLU A 39 -19.29 -21.40 -3.63
CA GLU A 39 -19.65 -21.85 -2.27
C GLU A 39 -18.84 -23.06 -1.79
N LYS A 40 -18.45 -23.95 -2.70
CA LYS A 40 -17.60 -25.11 -2.37
C LYS A 40 -16.15 -24.72 -2.18
N LEU A 41 -15.67 -23.69 -2.89
CA LEU A 41 -14.36 -23.08 -2.65
C LEU A 41 -14.37 -22.27 -1.35
N SER A 42 -15.39 -21.47 -1.03
CA SER A 42 -15.43 -20.73 0.24
C SER A 42 -15.45 -21.62 1.50
N ASN A 43 -16.02 -22.83 1.41
CA ASN A 43 -15.96 -23.82 2.49
C ASN A 43 -14.62 -24.58 2.59
N VAL A 44 -13.86 -24.70 1.50
CA VAL A 44 -12.52 -25.34 1.50
C VAL A 44 -11.39 -24.31 1.73
N VAL A 45 -11.66 -23.01 1.57
CA VAL A 45 -10.61 -21.97 1.46
C VAL A 45 -10.37 -21.16 2.74
N LEU A 46 -11.15 -21.26 3.82
CA LEU A 46 -10.99 -20.32 4.95
C LEU A 46 -10.78 -20.97 6.34
N GLN A 47 -9.89 -21.96 6.46
CA GLN A 47 -9.06 -22.11 7.68
C GLN A 47 -7.99 -20.98 7.71
N ILE A 48 -8.43 -19.72 7.65
CA ILE A 48 -7.53 -18.54 7.66
C ILE A 48 -6.84 -18.42 9.02
N TRP A 49 -7.54 -18.82 10.09
CA TRP A 49 -7.10 -18.71 11.47
C TRP A 49 -7.13 -20.08 12.16
N PRO A 50 -6.07 -20.47 12.89
CA PRO A 50 -4.82 -19.72 13.10
C PRO A 50 -3.87 -19.79 11.88
N PRO A 51 -3.07 -18.74 11.62
CA PRO A 51 -2.05 -18.76 10.57
C PRO A 51 -1.04 -19.88 10.80
N THR A 52 -0.59 -20.53 9.71
CA THR A 52 0.47 -21.54 9.79
C THR A 52 1.78 -20.94 10.30
N GLN A 53 2.65 -21.75 10.91
CA GLN A 53 3.95 -21.28 11.39
C GLN A 53 4.78 -20.62 10.27
N ARG A 54 4.74 -21.16 9.05
CA ARG A 54 5.41 -20.55 7.89
C ARG A 54 4.91 -19.13 7.60
N THR A 55 3.60 -18.90 7.73
CA THR A 55 3.02 -17.57 7.55
C THR A 55 3.46 -16.63 8.67
N ARG A 56 3.46 -17.11 9.91
CA ARG A 56 3.96 -16.35 11.07
C ARG A 56 5.43 -15.95 10.89
N ASP A 57 6.28 -16.88 10.48
CA ASP A 57 7.69 -16.63 10.20
C ASP A 57 7.89 -15.60 9.07
N ALA A 58 7.05 -15.64 8.04
CA ALA A 58 7.08 -14.64 6.96
C ALA A 58 6.70 -13.23 7.45
N VAL A 59 5.72 -13.14 8.37
CA VAL A 59 5.36 -11.88 9.03
C VAL A 59 6.54 -11.35 9.87
N ILE A 60 7.17 -12.21 10.67
CA ILE A 60 8.36 -11.85 11.46
C ILE A 60 9.47 -11.34 10.54
N LYS A 61 9.80 -12.05 9.46
CA LYS A 61 10.82 -11.61 8.50
C LYS A 61 10.48 -10.24 7.91
N ARG A 62 9.22 -10.01 7.55
CA ARG A 62 8.76 -8.73 7.01
C ARG A 62 8.87 -7.59 8.04
N LEU A 63 8.60 -7.87 9.31
CA LEU A 63 8.80 -6.92 10.40
C LEU A 63 10.28 -6.58 10.59
N VAL A 64 11.17 -7.57 10.56
CA VAL A 64 12.62 -7.36 10.62
C VAL A 64 13.09 -6.46 9.48
N GLU A 65 12.68 -6.74 8.24
CA GLU A 65 13.01 -5.90 7.09
C GLU A 65 12.48 -4.47 7.27
N THR A 66 11.28 -4.31 7.80
CA THR A 66 10.66 -2.99 8.00
C THR A 66 11.37 -2.16 9.06
N LEU A 67 11.83 -2.80 10.14
CA LEU A 67 12.52 -2.15 11.26
C LEU A 67 14.01 -1.86 10.98
N SER A 68 14.66 -2.68 10.15
CA SER A 68 16.10 -2.60 9.86
C SER A 68 16.46 -1.93 8.54
N SER A 69 15.56 -1.97 7.54
CA SER A 69 15.79 -1.36 6.23
C SER A 69 15.47 0.14 6.21
N THR A 70 15.95 0.87 5.21
CA THR A 70 15.54 2.26 4.98
C THR A 70 14.07 2.31 4.55
N SER A 71 13.18 2.58 5.50
CA SER A 71 11.74 2.76 5.28
C SER A 71 11.27 4.12 5.80
N VAL A 72 10.00 4.48 5.54
CA VAL A 72 9.37 5.68 6.10
C VAL A 72 9.44 5.69 7.62
N LEU A 73 9.27 4.53 8.26
CA LEU A 73 9.36 4.39 9.72
C LEU A 73 10.76 4.69 10.23
N THR A 74 11.80 4.11 9.62
CA THR A 74 13.19 4.32 10.06
C THR A 74 13.71 5.73 9.78
N LYS A 75 13.10 6.44 8.82
CA LYS A 75 13.38 7.87 8.60
C LYS A 75 12.86 8.75 9.74
N ARG A 76 11.78 8.34 10.40
CA ARG A 76 11.13 9.09 11.50
C ARG A 76 11.65 8.68 12.89
N TYR A 77 11.87 7.38 13.09
CA TYR A 77 12.17 6.81 14.40
C TYR A 77 13.58 6.18 14.49
N GLY A 78 14.38 6.27 13.43
CA GLY A 78 15.70 5.65 13.34
C GLY A 78 15.65 4.17 12.96
N LYS A 79 16.79 3.63 12.50
CA LYS A 79 16.93 2.20 12.14
C LYS A 79 17.22 1.33 13.35
N VAL A 80 16.57 0.19 13.44
CA VAL A 80 16.86 -0.85 14.43
C VAL A 80 17.91 -1.81 13.87
N PRO A 81 19.00 -2.13 14.58
CA PRO A 81 19.95 -3.14 14.12
C PRO A 81 19.25 -4.49 13.96
N VAL A 82 19.70 -5.28 12.98
CA VAL A 82 18.99 -6.51 12.57
C VAL A 82 18.80 -7.50 13.72
N ASP A 83 19.80 -7.64 14.59
CA ASP A 83 19.73 -8.54 15.76
C ASP A 83 18.60 -8.12 16.72
N GLU A 84 18.55 -6.84 17.10
CA GLU A 84 17.50 -6.27 17.94
C GLU A 84 16.13 -6.33 17.24
N ALA A 85 16.08 -6.00 15.95
CA ALA A 85 14.86 -6.05 15.15
C ALA A 85 14.27 -7.47 15.09
N SER A 86 15.12 -8.51 15.08
CA SER A 86 14.67 -9.90 15.09
C SER A 86 13.99 -10.30 16.38
N VAL A 87 14.49 -9.84 17.53
CA VAL A 87 13.91 -10.10 18.85
C VAL A 87 12.59 -9.35 18.99
N VAL A 88 12.60 -8.06 18.64
CA VAL A 88 11.40 -7.20 18.67
C VAL A 88 10.31 -7.74 17.75
N ALA A 89 10.65 -8.13 16.52
CA ALA A 89 9.68 -8.66 15.56
C ALA A 89 9.00 -9.94 16.05
N LYS A 90 9.75 -10.82 16.73
CA LYS A 90 9.19 -12.05 17.33
C LYS A 90 8.21 -11.71 18.45
N SER A 91 8.59 -10.83 19.38
CA SER A 91 7.71 -10.39 20.47
C SER A 91 6.43 -9.70 19.94
N ILE A 92 6.55 -8.82 18.94
CA ILE A 92 5.39 -8.17 18.30
C ILE A 92 4.42 -9.22 17.74
N GLU A 93 4.94 -10.19 16.99
CA GLU A 93 4.13 -11.21 16.36
C GLU A 93 3.48 -12.15 17.39
N GLU A 94 4.24 -12.61 18.37
CA GLU A 94 3.77 -13.53 19.42
C GLU A 94 2.67 -12.92 20.26
N GLU A 95 2.83 -11.64 20.66
CA GLU A 95 1.81 -10.93 21.41
C GLU A 95 0.57 -10.63 20.57
N ALA A 96 0.75 -10.24 19.29
CA ALA A 96 -0.38 -10.02 18.40
C ALA A 96 -1.16 -11.31 18.13
N PHE A 97 -0.46 -12.43 17.94
CA PHE A 97 -1.06 -13.75 17.81
C PHE A 97 -1.85 -14.09 19.07
N SER A 98 -1.25 -13.95 20.26
CA SER A 98 -1.92 -14.25 21.54
C SER A 98 -3.16 -13.41 21.77
N MET A 99 -3.13 -12.12 21.42
CA MET A 99 -4.30 -11.21 21.53
C MET A 99 -5.41 -11.59 20.55
N ALA A 100 -5.07 -11.93 19.31
CA ALA A 100 -6.03 -12.36 18.31
C ALA A 100 -6.61 -13.75 18.63
N ASP A 101 -5.78 -14.67 19.12
CA ASP A 101 -6.20 -16.00 19.54
C ASP A 101 -7.11 -15.95 20.77
N ALA A 102 -6.84 -15.04 21.72
CA ALA A 102 -7.77 -14.79 22.83
C ALA A 102 -9.12 -14.20 22.38
N SER A 103 -9.16 -13.58 21.19
CA SER A 103 -10.40 -13.08 20.57
C SER A 103 -11.11 -14.14 19.71
N PHE A 104 -10.46 -15.29 19.47
CA PHE A 104 -11.04 -16.40 18.73
C PHE A 104 -12.03 -17.17 19.59
N SER A 105 -13.27 -17.22 19.11
CA SER A 105 -14.30 -18.16 19.53
C SER A 105 -14.75 -18.94 18.31
N LEU A 106 -15.38 -20.09 18.53
CA LEU A 106 -15.90 -20.95 17.46
C LEU A 106 -16.98 -20.24 16.61
N GLU A 107 -17.60 -19.20 17.18
CA GLU A 107 -18.61 -18.32 16.55
C GLU A 107 -18.02 -17.03 15.97
N SER A 108 -16.78 -16.67 16.32
CA SER A 108 -16.15 -15.43 15.84
C SER A 108 -15.82 -15.52 14.34
N ASP A 109 -16.08 -14.43 13.60
CA ASP A 109 -15.66 -14.36 12.20
C ASP A 109 -14.12 -14.41 12.10
N ARG A 110 -13.61 -15.42 11.39
CA ARG A 110 -12.17 -15.64 11.22
C ARG A 110 -11.48 -14.50 10.48
N ILE A 111 -12.21 -13.78 9.64
CA ILE A 111 -11.70 -12.59 8.96
C ILE A 111 -11.51 -11.46 9.98
N GLU A 112 -12.46 -11.27 10.89
CA GLU A 112 -12.34 -10.27 11.96
C GLU A 112 -11.14 -10.56 12.88
N ILE A 113 -10.89 -11.83 13.20
CA ILE A 113 -9.73 -12.22 14.01
C ILE A 113 -8.41 -11.92 13.27
N LEU A 114 -8.35 -12.19 11.97
CA LEU A 114 -7.19 -11.82 11.16
C LEU A 114 -6.98 -10.30 11.13
N LEU A 115 -8.07 -9.52 11.11
CA LEU A 115 -8.00 -8.06 11.21
C LEU A 115 -7.48 -7.61 12.57
N VAL A 116 -7.89 -8.25 13.67
CA VAL A 116 -7.35 -8.00 15.02
C VAL A 116 -5.84 -8.27 15.04
N TYR A 117 -5.39 -9.41 14.52
CA TYR A 117 -3.97 -9.75 14.42
C TYR A 117 -3.17 -8.68 13.65
N SER A 118 -3.67 -8.27 12.49
CA SER A 118 -3.03 -7.25 11.64
C SER A 118 -2.94 -5.88 12.32
N LYS A 119 -4.01 -5.51 13.04
CA LYS A 119 -4.09 -4.27 13.81
C LYS A 119 -3.11 -4.28 14.97
N GLU A 120 -3.03 -5.38 15.72
CA GLU A 120 -2.15 -5.52 16.88
C GLU A 120 -0.66 -5.54 16.47
N ILE A 121 -0.30 -6.16 15.34
CA ILE A 121 1.05 -6.06 14.77
C ILE A 121 1.40 -4.60 14.48
N SER A 122 0.53 -3.90 13.75
CA SER A 122 0.79 -2.51 13.31
C SER A 122 0.94 -1.57 14.51
N LYS A 123 0.05 -1.73 15.50
CA LYS A 123 0.08 -0.97 16.75
C LYS A 123 1.39 -1.19 17.51
N ARG A 124 1.75 -2.45 17.80
CA ARG A 124 2.97 -2.77 18.56
C ARG A 124 4.25 -2.37 17.85
N MET A 125 4.29 -2.48 16.52
CA MET A 125 5.41 -2.00 15.73
C MET A 125 5.59 -0.49 15.91
N LEU A 126 4.50 0.29 15.83
CA LEU A 126 4.55 1.73 16.06
C LEU A 126 4.92 2.10 17.49
N ASP A 127 4.36 1.40 18.48
CA ASP A 127 4.64 1.65 19.88
C ASP A 127 6.11 1.37 20.21
N THR A 128 6.68 0.30 19.64
CA THR A 128 8.09 -0.04 19.81
C THR A 128 9.03 1.02 19.23
N VAL A 129 8.78 1.48 18.01
CA VAL A 129 9.65 2.50 17.40
C VAL A 129 9.49 3.88 18.06
N LYS A 130 8.34 4.18 18.66
CA LYS A 130 8.11 5.41 19.42
C LYS A 130 8.78 5.39 20.80
N ALA A 131 8.75 4.25 21.49
CA ALA A 131 9.36 4.10 22.82
C ALA A 131 10.89 4.07 22.76
N ARG A 132 11.48 3.92 21.57
CA ARG A 132 12.92 3.78 21.40
C ARG A 132 13.67 5.09 21.74
N PRO A 133 14.72 5.03 22.57
CA PRO A 133 15.60 6.17 22.80
C PRO A 133 16.25 6.62 21.49
N GLY A 134 16.08 7.89 21.11
CA GLY A 134 16.56 8.43 19.83
C GLY A 134 15.53 8.43 18.70
N ALA A 135 14.29 8.01 18.96
CA ALA A 135 13.15 8.37 18.12
C ALA A 135 13.07 9.91 18.04
N ALA A 136 13.45 10.48 16.89
CA ALA A 136 13.31 11.92 16.69
C ALA A 136 11.82 12.26 16.84
N ALA A 137 11.49 13.11 17.82
CA ALA A 137 10.14 13.67 17.93
C ALA A 137 9.76 14.24 16.55
N PRO A 138 8.50 14.09 16.10
CA PRO A 138 8.07 14.75 14.86
C PRO A 138 8.35 16.24 15.04
N SER A 139 9.33 16.76 14.31
CA SER A 139 9.71 18.17 14.34
C SER A 139 8.46 18.99 14.05
N ALA A 140 7.89 19.59 15.10
CA ALA A 140 6.84 20.59 15.01
C ALA A 140 7.46 21.91 14.54
N SER A 141 7.96 21.93 13.30
CA SER A 141 8.39 23.16 12.65
C SER A 141 7.29 23.62 11.68
N ALA A 142 6.19 24.08 12.26
CA ALA A 142 5.24 24.98 11.63
C ALA A 142 4.69 25.91 12.71
N ALA A 143 5.58 26.60 13.42
CA ALA A 143 5.24 27.89 13.97
C ALA A 143 5.07 28.81 12.76
N VAL A 144 3.84 28.90 12.25
CA VAL A 144 3.47 29.98 11.34
C VAL A 144 3.48 31.23 12.20
N ASP A 145 4.55 32.00 11.99
CA ASP A 145 4.72 33.38 12.37
C ASP A 145 3.41 34.14 12.12
N SER A 146 2.62 34.32 13.18
CA SER A 146 1.53 35.30 13.19
C SER A 146 2.16 36.61 13.65
N SER A 147 3.01 37.19 12.79
CA SER A 147 3.44 38.56 12.92
C SER A 147 2.21 39.45 12.80
N GLY A 148 1.88 40.12 13.90
CA GLY A 148 0.83 41.11 13.95
C GLY A 148 1.18 42.30 13.05
N GLU A 149 0.28 42.61 12.11
CA GLU A 149 0.20 43.94 11.52
C GLU A 149 -1.07 44.59 12.06
N GLU A 150 -0.87 45.38 13.11
CA GLU A 150 -1.78 46.40 13.59
C GLU A 150 -1.87 47.49 12.50
N VAL A 151 -2.88 47.39 11.63
CA VAL A 151 -3.17 48.45 10.67
C VAL A 151 -3.82 49.63 11.39
N HIS A 152 -3.00 50.65 11.63
CA HIS A 152 -3.46 51.98 12.03
C HIS A 152 -4.57 52.47 11.10
N SER A 153 -5.76 52.65 11.67
CA SER A 153 -6.93 53.26 11.04
C SER A 153 -6.63 54.72 10.71
N ALA A 154 -6.17 54.98 9.48
CA ALA A 154 -6.05 56.32 8.93
C ALA A 154 -7.43 56.86 8.51
N SER A 155 -7.83 57.92 9.21
CA SER A 155 -8.95 58.81 8.90
C SER A 155 -8.83 59.44 7.50
N VAL A 156 -9.86 59.31 6.65
CA VAL A 156 -10.24 60.33 5.64
C VAL A 156 -11.54 59.97 4.90
N SER A 157 -12.56 60.83 5.03
CA SER A 157 -13.53 61.31 4.01
C SER A 157 -14.73 61.92 4.75
N ALA A 158 -14.92 63.24 4.82
CA ALA A 158 -15.25 64.21 3.77
C ALA A 158 -16.71 64.12 3.28
N ASP A 159 -17.37 65.28 3.37
CA ASP A 159 -18.52 65.78 2.60
C ASP A 159 -19.96 65.60 3.16
N ALA A 160 -20.47 66.67 3.80
CA ALA A 160 -21.75 67.36 3.49
C ALA A 160 -21.90 68.63 4.34
#